data_AF-A0A9W9YT61-F1
#
_entry.id   AF-A0A9W9YT61-F1
#
_cell.length_a   1.000
_cell.length_b   1.000
_cell.length_c   1.000
_cell.angle_alpha   90.00
_cell.angle_beta   90.00
_cell.angle_gamma   90.00
#
_symmetry.space_group_name_H-M   'P 1'
#
loop_
_entity.id
_entity.type
_entity.pdbx_description
1 polymer ?
#
loop_
_entity_poly.entity_id
_entity_poly.type
_entity_poly.pdbx_seq_one_letter_code
_entity_poly.pdbx_strand_id
1 'polypeptide(L)'
;MVKESLDGLKRKWREREAQKRSKSDWSTTDVVPKGGRKKKTYVDEEALSPGSIMNIALGERYKSVDVYITNSGNSRMRPSSRSNWQQKLCKVLVDVCHPDGSTKVNPSAIKETPNHLLYLKLEVHGNRTFVGNVLQWHEIGFVVEIKGRKNEVTRKHFAIDLHSNRFRRSSGCGTTCKGEIPAEYNFPDYDQHTCCGGCESGCGPVAWAQVFGYFDRLAASYSMFSSTIYGDSSTQAPLYLTDKVKRFVEDIRSEIGTYCDDGQGATKDSNMRLIGPWFRSRQGSKSWVVSYRESRKKRSSGGSSVQRGQGRSWIQSKAVEFIKSGYPVILSFITESKDGHAVVATQYKGKSRRYRHCTSRKTGWWTGKRTKTVCSWKTAYDYEFFLHYGWGGRNNKWQQICPFGANVAYISQ
;
A
#
# COMPACT_ATOMS: atom_id res chain seq x y z
N MET A 1 25.97 -20.42 20.99
CA MET A 1 24.63 -19.92 20.59
C MET A 1 24.77 -18.49 20.10
N VAL A 2 24.71 -18.30 18.77
CA VAL A 2 25.01 -17.02 18.10
C VAL A 2 23.87 -16.02 18.34
N LYS A 3 24.21 -14.83 18.85
CA LYS A 3 23.31 -13.67 18.94
C LYS A 3 22.94 -13.22 17.53
N GLU A 4 21.86 -13.76 16.96
CA GLU A 4 21.31 -13.18 15.73
C GLU A 4 20.81 -11.76 16.03
N SER A 5 21.43 -10.78 15.33
CA SER A 5 21.13 -9.36 15.48
C SER A 5 19.71 -9.05 15.01
N LEU A 6 19.16 -7.93 15.49
CA LEU A 6 17.84 -7.42 15.11
C LEU A 6 17.68 -7.26 13.58
N ASP A 7 18.80 -7.15 12.86
CA ASP A 7 18.85 -7.03 11.40
C ASP A 7 18.76 -8.39 10.70
N GLY A 8 19.26 -9.47 11.30
CA GLY A 8 19.02 -10.83 10.83
C GLY A 8 17.54 -11.22 10.92
N LEU A 9 16.84 -10.75 11.96
CA LEU A 9 15.39 -10.93 12.12
C LEU A 9 14.60 -10.16 11.06
N LYS A 10 14.97 -8.90 10.77
CA LYS A 10 14.34 -8.10 9.72
C LYS A 10 14.57 -8.70 8.33
N ARG A 11 15.77 -9.21 8.06
CA ARG A 11 16.10 -9.87 6.78
C ARG A 11 15.26 -11.13 6.57
N LYS A 12 15.20 -12.02 7.58
CA LYS A 12 14.35 -13.22 7.54
C LYS A 12 12.85 -12.87 7.47
N TRP A 13 12.42 -11.77 8.09
CA TRP A 13 11.04 -11.29 7.96
C TRP A 13 10.73 -10.83 6.54
N ARG A 14 11.64 -10.14 5.85
CA ARG A 14 11.47 -9.70 4.45
C ARG A 14 11.56 -10.87 3.46
N GLU A 15 12.48 -11.81 3.68
CA GLU A 15 12.57 -13.07 2.92
C GLU A 15 11.28 -13.91 3.08
N ARG A 16 10.67 -13.90 4.27
CA ARG A 16 9.38 -14.54 4.55
C ARG A 16 8.17 -13.71 4.09
N GLU A 17 8.28 -12.37 4.00
CA GLU A 17 7.29 -11.47 3.39
C GLU A 17 7.24 -11.68 1.87
N ALA A 18 8.40 -11.94 1.24
CA ALA A 18 8.54 -12.26 -0.18
C ALA A 18 7.97 -13.64 -0.56
N GLN A 19 7.91 -14.60 0.38
CA GLN A 19 7.34 -15.93 0.18
C GLN A 19 5.86 -16.08 0.64
N LYS A 20 5.25 -15.03 1.22
CA LYS A 20 3.90 -15.12 1.79
C LYS A 20 2.91 -14.21 1.09
N ARG A 21 1.80 -14.85 0.71
CA ARG A 21 0.53 -14.27 0.27
C ARG A 21 0.27 -12.93 0.97
N SER A 22 0.19 -11.89 0.14
CA SER A 22 -0.54 -10.63 0.31
C SER A 22 -0.71 -10.12 1.76
N LYS A 23 -0.21 -8.90 2.00
CA LYS A 23 -0.53 -8.07 3.19
C LYS A 23 -2.04 -7.91 3.46
N SER A 24 -2.92 -8.35 2.55
CA SER A 24 -4.38 -8.45 2.74
C SER A 24 -4.83 -9.35 3.89
N ASP A 25 -3.94 -10.19 4.42
CA ASP A 25 -4.26 -11.18 5.46
C ASP A 25 -3.91 -10.70 6.87
N TRP A 26 -3.31 -9.49 7.00
CA TRP A 26 -2.82 -8.98 8.28
C TRP A 26 -3.21 -7.52 8.51
N SER A 27 -3.98 -7.27 9.56
CA SER A 27 -4.35 -5.92 10.02
C SER A 27 -3.12 -5.06 10.34
N THR A 28 -3.10 -3.81 9.86
CA THR A 28 -2.02 -2.84 10.03
C THR A 28 -1.67 -2.61 11.51
N THR A 29 -0.38 -2.53 11.85
CA THR A 29 0.12 -2.41 13.24
C THR A 29 0.57 -0.99 13.55
N ASP A 30 0.00 -0.40 14.60
CA ASP A 30 0.63 0.71 15.32
C ASP A 30 1.50 0.10 16.44
N VAL A 31 2.83 0.15 16.28
CA VAL A 31 3.78 -0.23 17.33
C VAL A 31 4.10 1.02 18.14
N VAL A 32 3.77 1.03 19.45
CA VAL A 32 4.04 2.16 20.34
C VAL A 32 5.14 1.75 21.34
N PRO A 33 6.41 2.16 21.14
CA PRO A 33 7.44 1.98 22.15
C PRO A 33 7.17 2.85 23.39
N LYS A 34 7.54 2.35 24.57
CA LYS A 34 7.36 3.03 25.87
C LYS A 34 8.08 4.40 25.84
N GLY A 35 7.39 5.47 26.23
CA GLY A 35 7.92 6.85 26.28
C GLY A 35 7.54 7.74 25.11
N GLY A 36 7.15 7.17 23.95
CA GLY A 36 6.69 7.93 22.80
C GLY A 36 5.19 8.26 22.84
N ARG A 37 4.71 9.04 23.83
CA ARG A 37 3.36 9.63 23.75
C ARG A 37 3.35 10.75 22.70
N LYS A 38 3.47 10.42 21.41
CA LYS A 38 2.96 11.34 20.39
C LYS A 38 1.44 11.33 20.54
N LYS A 39 0.87 12.46 20.96
CA LYS A 39 -0.58 12.68 20.97
C LYS A 39 -1.07 12.62 19.53
N LYS A 40 -1.31 11.42 19.01
CA LYS A 40 -2.10 11.26 17.79
C LYS A 40 -3.47 11.86 18.07
N THR A 41 -3.86 12.86 17.30
CA THR A 41 -5.17 13.51 17.37
C THR A 41 -6.26 12.67 16.71
N TYR A 42 -5.88 11.55 16.09
CA TYR A 42 -6.78 10.63 15.39
C TYR A 42 -6.41 9.16 15.61
N VAL A 43 -7.37 8.27 15.39
CA VAL A 43 -7.27 6.80 15.44
C VAL A 43 -8.05 6.23 14.26
N ASP A 44 -7.46 5.27 13.54
CA ASP A 44 -8.13 4.52 12.48
C ASP A 44 -8.51 3.12 13.03
N GLU A 45 -9.79 2.76 12.95
CA GLU A 45 -10.33 1.49 13.43
C GLU A 45 -10.74 0.62 12.23
N GLU A 46 -10.16 -0.58 12.08
CA GLU A 46 -10.48 -1.48 10.96
C GLU A 46 -11.91 -2.06 11.10
N ALA A 47 -12.68 -2.03 10.01
CA ALA A 47 -14.06 -2.48 10.04
C ALA A 47 -14.17 -4.01 10.09
N LEU A 48 -14.99 -4.52 11.00
CA LEU A 48 -15.44 -5.90 11.03
C LEU A 48 -16.97 -5.92 10.94
N SER A 49 -17.51 -6.68 10.01
CA SER A 49 -18.96 -6.91 9.88
C SER A 49 -19.35 -8.25 10.50
N PRO A 50 -20.64 -8.49 10.81
CA PRO A 50 -21.12 -9.82 11.17
C PRO A 50 -20.63 -10.88 10.17
N GLY A 51 -20.03 -11.97 10.69
CA GLY A 51 -19.42 -13.04 9.89
C GLY A 51 -17.99 -12.77 9.41
N SER A 52 -17.40 -11.62 9.77
CA SER A 52 -16.00 -11.34 9.46
C SER A 52 -15.06 -12.22 10.28
N ILE A 53 -14.04 -12.76 9.61
CA ILE A 53 -12.93 -13.50 10.23
C ILE A 53 -11.63 -12.77 9.88
N MET A 54 -10.82 -12.48 10.89
CA MET A 54 -9.55 -11.77 10.76
C MET A 54 -8.47 -12.50 11.55
N ASN A 55 -7.31 -12.73 10.93
CA ASN A 55 -6.16 -13.35 11.59
C ASN A 55 -5.17 -12.26 12.03
N ILE A 56 -4.84 -12.23 13.32
CA ILE A 56 -3.94 -11.24 13.91
C ILE A 56 -2.64 -11.93 14.32
N ALA A 57 -1.55 -11.70 13.59
CA ALA A 57 -0.24 -12.23 13.96
C ALA A 57 0.17 -11.71 15.33
N LEU A 58 0.59 -12.63 16.21
CA LEU A 58 1.06 -12.29 17.55
C LEU A 58 2.58 -12.09 17.60
N GLY A 59 3.30 -12.65 16.62
CA GLY A 59 4.76 -12.64 16.55
C GLY A 59 5.40 -13.68 17.49
N GLU A 60 6.69 -13.95 17.31
CA GLU A 60 7.40 -15.04 18.00
C GLU A 60 7.62 -14.80 19.51
N ARG A 61 7.35 -13.59 20.02
CA ARG A 61 7.75 -13.18 21.38
C ARG A 61 6.65 -12.45 22.15
N TYR A 62 5.38 -12.71 21.85
CA TYR A 62 4.29 -12.17 22.66
C TYR A 62 4.21 -12.87 24.03
N LYS A 63 3.75 -12.13 25.03
CA LYS A 63 3.56 -12.56 26.42
C LYS A 63 2.08 -12.75 26.72
N SER A 64 1.24 -11.82 26.29
CA SER A 64 -0.21 -11.90 26.46
C SER A 64 -0.94 -11.05 25.43
N VAL A 65 -2.22 -11.34 25.25
CA VAL A 65 -3.12 -10.59 24.36
C VAL A 65 -4.37 -10.22 25.15
N ASP A 66 -4.73 -8.95 25.10
CA ASP A 66 -5.93 -8.41 25.73
C ASP A 66 -6.84 -7.78 24.66
N VAL A 67 -8.15 -7.96 24.78
CA VAL A 67 -9.19 -7.38 23.94
C VAL A 67 -10.11 -6.55 24.81
N TYR A 68 -10.20 -5.25 24.53
CA TYR A 68 -11.05 -4.37 25.34
C TYR A 68 -11.73 -3.28 24.52
N ILE A 69 -12.94 -2.93 24.97
CA ILE A 69 -13.74 -1.90 24.32
C ILE A 69 -13.22 -0.48 24.60
N THR A 70 -13.32 0.40 23.61
CA THR A 70 -12.86 1.80 23.71
C THR A 70 -13.98 2.83 23.58
N ASN A 71 -14.99 2.56 22.75
CA ASN A 71 -16.02 3.52 22.35
C ASN A 71 -17.31 2.82 21.91
N SER A 72 -18.42 3.53 22.08
CA SER A 72 -19.74 3.20 21.51
C SER A 72 -20.19 4.40 20.67
N GLY A 73 -20.34 4.21 19.38
CA GLY A 73 -20.55 5.27 18.39
C GLY A 73 -19.47 6.34 18.43
N ASN A 74 -19.89 7.61 18.40
CA ASN A 74 -19.01 8.79 18.44
C ASN A 74 -18.55 9.20 19.84
N SER A 75 -18.97 8.49 20.89
CA SER A 75 -18.74 8.88 22.27
C SER A 75 -17.72 7.99 22.96
N ARG A 76 -16.77 8.62 23.67
CA ARG A 76 -15.90 7.88 24.59
C ARG A 76 -16.76 7.27 25.70
N MET A 77 -16.57 5.98 25.93
CA MET A 77 -17.35 5.26 26.91
C MET A 77 -17.00 5.70 28.34
N ARG A 78 -18.03 5.98 29.14
CA ARG A 78 -17.87 6.23 30.59
C ARG A 78 -17.29 4.99 31.27
N PRO A 79 -16.39 5.14 32.27
CA PRO A 79 -15.80 4.00 32.97
C PRO A 79 -16.82 3.00 33.51
N SER A 80 -17.91 3.48 34.10
CA SER A 80 -18.99 2.66 34.66
C SER A 80 -19.71 1.79 33.63
N SER A 81 -19.77 2.21 32.36
CA SER A 81 -20.43 1.44 31.30
C SER A 81 -19.51 0.43 30.62
N ARG A 82 -18.19 0.48 30.85
CA ARG A 82 -17.22 -0.35 30.13
C ARG A 82 -17.42 -1.84 30.38
N SER A 83 -17.71 -2.24 31.61
CA SER A 83 -17.89 -3.66 31.95
C SER A 83 -19.09 -4.27 31.19
N ASN A 84 -20.23 -3.59 31.19
CA ASN A 84 -21.42 -4.04 30.45
C ASN A 84 -21.15 -4.17 28.95
N TRP A 85 -20.51 -3.16 28.36
CA TRP A 85 -20.19 -3.21 26.94
C TRP A 85 -19.07 -4.20 26.59
N GLN A 86 -18.14 -4.46 27.50
CA GLN A 86 -17.14 -5.51 27.36
C GLN A 86 -17.82 -6.88 27.27
N GLN A 87 -18.79 -7.15 28.14
CA GLN A 87 -19.59 -8.39 28.06
C GLN A 87 -20.33 -8.50 26.73
N LYS A 88 -20.91 -7.40 26.23
CA LYS A 88 -21.56 -7.38 24.90
C LYS A 88 -20.59 -7.67 23.77
N LEU A 89 -19.39 -7.07 23.78
CA LEU A 89 -18.33 -7.35 22.81
C LEU A 89 -17.96 -8.84 22.86
N CYS A 90 -17.78 -9.38 24.05
CA CYS A 90 -17.42 -10.78 24.25
C CYS A 90 -18.50 -11.78 23.82
N LYS A 91 -19.78 -11.40 23.87
CA LYS A 91 -20.88 -12.20 23.28
C LYS A 91 -20.88 -12.21 21.75
N VAL A 92 -20.34 -11.17 21.14
CA VAL A 92 -20.31 -11.00 19.68
C VAL A 92 -19.05 -11.61 19.05
N LEU A 93 -17.93 -11.60 19.77
CA LEU A 93 -16.69 -12.24 19.33
C LEU A 93 -16.73 -13.74 19.66
N VAL A 94 -16.59 -14.57 18.64
CA VAL A 94 -16.63 -16.04 18.78
C VAL A 94 -15.33 -16.52 19.42
N ASP A 95 -15.43 -17.20 20.58
CA ASP A 95 -14.34 -17.82 21.33
C ASP A 95 -13.19 -16.91 21.80
N VAL A 96 -13.20 -15.62 21.49
CA VAL A 96 -12.08 -14.70 21.80
C VAL A 96 -12.04 -14.31 23.27
N CYS A 97 -13.18 -14.09 23.89
CA CYS A 97 -13.25 -13.70 25.31
C CYS A 97 -13.52 -14.90 26.22
N HIS A 98 -13.13 -14.75 27.49
CA HIS A 98 -13.67 -15.62 28.53
C HIS A 98 -15.15 -15.30 28.81
N PRO A 99 -15.95 -16.28 29.28
CA PRO A 99 -17.39 -16.11 29.56
C PRO A 99 -17.70 -15.03 30.60
N ASP A 100 -16.74 -14.69 31.46
CA ASP A 100 -16.84 -13.65 32.49
C ASP A 100 -16.74 -12.21 31.92
N GLY A 101 -16.50 -12.05 30.61
CA GLY A 101 -16.28 -10.76 29.99
C GLY A 101 -14.90 -10.17 30.27
N SER A 102 -13.93 -11.01 30.66
CA SER A 102 -12.54 -10.60 30.84
C SER A 102 -11.98 -9.97 29.58
N THR A 103 -11.04 -9.05 29.79
CA THR A 103 -10.26 -8.47 28.70
C THR A 103 -9.15 -9.41 28.22
N LYS A 104 -8.80 -10.44 29.00
CA LYS A 104 -7.82 -11.44 28.56
C LYS A 104 -8.42 -12.32 27.48
N VAL A 105 -7.66 -12.55 26.42
CA VAL A 105 -8.07 -13.44 25.35
C VAL A 105 -8.06 -14.89 25.82
N ASN A 106 -9.13 -15.62 25.48
CA ASN A 106 -9.21 -17.06 25.68
C ASN A 106 -8.13 -17.76 24.83
N PRO A 107 -7.25 -18.59 25.43
CA PRO A 107 -6.21 -19.30 24.69
C PRO A 107 -6.72 -20.12 23.50
N SER A 108 -7.96 -20.60 23.52
CA SER A 108 -8.54 -21.37 22.41
C SER A 108 -8.66 -20.57 21.10
N ALA A 109 -8.77 -19.24 21.17
CA ALA A 109 -8.80 -18.35 20.01
C ALA A 109 -7.40 -18.10 19.42
N ILE A 110 -6.34 -18.48 20.13
CA ILE A 110 -4.98 -18.45 19.63
C ILE A 110 -4.72 -19.76 18.87
N LYS A 111 -4.35 -19.62 17.61
CA LYS A 111 -4.10 -20.72 16.69
C LYS A 111 -2.66 -20.65 16.18
N GLU A 112 -2.19 -21.79 15.69
CA GLU A 112 -0.86 -21.92 15.11
C GLU A 112 -0.99 -22.33 13.64
N THR A 113 -0.24 -21.66 12.77
CA THR A 113 -0.13 -22.06 11.35
C THR A 113 0.84 -23.24 11.21
N PRO A 114 0.80 -23.99 10.08
CA PRO A 114 1.77 -25.08 9.82
C PRO A 114 3.25 -24.65 9.90
N ASN A 115 3.53 -23.36 9.71
CA ASN A 115 4.88 -22.80 9.81
C ASN A 115 5.20 -22.24 11.22
N HIS A 116 4.54 -22.76 12.25
CA HIS A 116 4.73 -22.39 13.66
C HIS A 116 4.51 -20.91 14.00
N LEU A 117 3.70 -20.21 13.21
CA LEU A 117 3.31 -18.83 13.55
C LEU A 117 2.01 -18.82 14.34
N LEU A 118 2.07 -18.20 15.51
CA LEU A 118 0.92 -17.96 16.38
C LEU A 118 0.15 -16.72 15.94
N TYR A 119 -1.17 -16.88 15.85
CA TYR A 119 -2.11 -15.81 15.51
C TYR A 119 -3.38 -15.90 16.37
N LEU A 120 -3.99 -14.75 16.64
CA LEU A 120 -5.33 -14.68 17.19
C LEU A 120 -6.34 -14.73 16.03
N LYS A 121 -7.24 -15.72 16.04
CA LYS A 121 -8.40 -15.79 15.15
C LYS A 121 -9.50 -14.91 15.74
N LEU A 122 -9.69 -13.72 15.17
CA LEU A 122 -10.73 -12.78 15.57
C LEU A 122 -11.95 -12.98 14.67
N GLU A 123 -13.01 -13.57 15.21
CA GLU A 123 -14.23 -13.88 14.48
C GLU A 123 -15.43 -13.15 15.10
N VAL A 124 -16.24 -12.51 14.25
CA VAL A 124 -17.49 -11.86 14.64
C VAL A 124 -18.64 -12.78 14.27
N HIS A 125 -19.55 -13.02 15.22
CA HIS A 125 -20.72 -13.87 15.01
C HIS A 125 -21.45 -13.56 13.69
N GLY A 126 -21.77 -14.60 12.91
CA GLY A 126 -22.32 -14.47 11.56
C GLY A 126 -23.71 -13.84 11.49
N ASN A 127 -24.57 -14.14 12.47
CA ASN A 127 -25.95 -13.64 12.49
C ASN A 127 -25.99 -12.13 12.80
N ARG A 128 -26.24 -11.30 11.77
CA ARG A 128 -26.35 -9.84 11.90
C ARG A 128 -27.42 -9.40 12.89
N THR A 129 -28.58 -10.06 12.92
CA THR A 129 -29.68 -9.69 13.82
C THR A 129 -29.28 -9.94 15.27
N PHE A 130 -28.63 -11.08 15.55
CA PHE A 130 -28.07 -11.36 16.86
C PHE A 130 -27.04 -10.28 17.27
N VAL A 131 -26.04 -10.02 16.40
CA VAL A 131 -25.01 -9.02 16.68
C VAL A 131 -25.62 -7.64 16.91
N GLY A 132 -26.55 -7.24 16.04
CA GLY A 132 -27.30 -5.99 16.16
C GLY A 132 -28.05 -5.88 17.48
N ASN A 133 -28.79 -6.92 17.87
CA ASN A 133 -29.55 -6.92 19.12
C ASN A 133 -28.63 -6.85 20.36
N VAL A 134 -27.55 -7.64 20.39
CA VAL A 134 -26.59 -7.63 21.51
C VAL A 134 -25.91 -6.26 21.66
N LEU A 135 -25.54 -5.65 20.53
CA LEU A 135 -24.93 -4.32 20.50
C LEU A 135 -25.95 -3.18 20.52
N GLN A 136 -27.25 -3.48 20.67
CA GLN A 136 -28.34 -2.50 20.65
C GLN A 136 -28.30 -1.60 19.41
N TRP A 137 -27.88 -2.14 18.27
CA TRP A 137 -27.67 -1.42 17.01
C TRP A 137 -26.69 -0.24 17.10
N HIS A 138 -25.82 -0.23 18.13
CA HIS A 138 -24.73 0.72 18.24
C HIS A 138 -23.44 0.11 17.71
N GLU A 139 -22.72 0.88 16.90
CA GLU A 139 -21.37 0.53 16.52
C GLU A 139 -20.44 0.63 17.72
N ILE A 140 -19.54 -0.34 17.89
CA ILE A 140 -18.54 -0.30 18.94
C ILE A 140 -17.15 -0.31 18.35
N GLY A 141 -16.24 0.42 18.98
CA GLY A 141 -14.82 0.32 18.70
C GLY A 141 -14.11 -0.38 19.85
N PHE A 142 -13.12 -1.20 19.52
CA PHE A 142 -12.36 -1.99 20.47
C PHE A 142 -10.91 -2.13 20.03
N VAL A 143 -10.07 -2.57 20.96
CA VAL A 143 -8.63 -2.71 20.76
C VAL A 143 -8.21 -4.14 21.07
N VAL A 144 -7.36 -4.69 20.21
CA VAL A 144 -6.53 -5.86 20.51
C VAL A 144 -5.14 -5.36 20.88
N GLU A 145 -4.75 -5.55 22.14
CA GLU A 145 -3.46 -5.17 22.71
C GLU A 145 -2.58 -6.41 22.86
N ILE A 146 -1.43 -6.42 22.18
CA ILE A 146 -0.45 -7.50 22.22
C ILE A 146 0.75 -7.02 23.04
N LYS A 147 1.02 -7.68 24.16
CA LYS A 147 2.13 -7.36 25.06
C LYS A 147 3.33 -8.25 24.73
N GLY A 148 4.49 -7.67 24.46
CA GLY A 148 5.76 -8.38 24.21
C GLY A 148 6.66 -8.52 25.46
N ARG A 149 7.80 -9.22 25.32
CA ARG A 149 8.75 -9.50 26.42
C ARG A 149 9.46 -8.26 27.01
N LYS A 150 9.66 -7.19 26.22
CA LYS A 150 10.41 -5.98 26.64
C LYS A 150 9.51 -4.79 27.00
N ASN A 151 8.33 -5.04 27.56
CA ASN A 151 7.29 -4.00 27.78
C ASN A 151 6.86 -3.28 26.48
N GLU A 152 7.07 -3.92 25.33
CA GLU A 152 6.55 -3.47 24.05
C GLU A 152 5.06 -3.77 24.00
N VAL A 153 4.27 -2.80 23.53
CA VAL A 153 2.83 -2.95 23.38
C VAL A 153 2.45 -2.57 21.95
N THR A 154 1.86 -3.53 21.26
CA THR A 154 1.29 -3.34 19.93
C THR A 154 -0.21 -3.26 20.07
N ARG A 155 -0.83 -2.21 19.52
CA ARG A 155 -2.29 -2.03 19.55
C ARG A 155 -2.86 -2.09 18.15
N LYS A 156 -3.95 -2.83 18.01
CA LYS A 156 -4.77 -2.85 16.81
C LYS A 156 -6.18 -2.39 17.14
N HIS A 157 -6.68 -1.45 16.37
CA HIS A 157 -7.97 -0.82 16.59
C HIS A 157 -8.97 -1.36 15.58
N PHE A 158 -10.14 -1.76 16.07
CA PHE A 158 -11.22 -2.34 15.27
C PHE A 158 -12.54 -1.65 15.58
N ALA A 159 -13.48 -1.71 14.64
CA ALA A 159 -14.85 -1.28 14.82
C ALA A 159 -15.81 -2.32 14.25
N ILE A 160 -16.88 -2.61 14.99
CA ILE A 160 -17.97 -3.46 14.47
C ILE A 160 -18.92 -2.59 13.65
N ASP A 161 -18.93 -2.80 12.34
CA ASP A 161 -19.82 -2.12 11.40
C ASP A 161 -21.15 -2.86 11.28
N LEU A 162 -22.23 -2.18 11.68
CA LEU A 162 -23.60 -2.71 11.64
C LEU A 162 -24.43 -2.14 10.47
N HIS A 163 -23.85 -1.27 9.64
CA HIS A 163 -24.54 -0.74 8.46
C HIS A 163 -25.07 -1.88 7.59
N SER A 164 -26.29 -1.72 7.06
CA SER A 164 -26.84 -2.71 6.15
C SER A 164 -26.02 -2.73 4.87
N ASN A 165 -25.60 -3.92 4.42
CA ASN A 165 -24.93 -4.10 3.13
C ASN A 165 -25.86 -3.83 1.92
N ARG A 166 -26.97 -3.07 2.08
CA ARG A 166 -27.97 -2.82 1.02
C ARG A 166 -27.47 -1.91 -0.11
N PHE A 167 -26.26 -1.36 -0.02
CA PHE A 167 -25.62 -0.66 -1.14
C PHE A 167 -24.38 -1.42 -1.61
N ARG A 168 -24.60 -2.42 -2.46
CA ARG A 168 -23.55 -2.99 -3.31
C ARG A 168 -24.01 -3.13 -4.76
N ARG A 169 -24.63 -2.08 -5.28
CA ARG A 169 -24.71 -1.80 -6.72
C ARG A 169 -24.24 -0.37 -6.96
N SER A 170 -22.92 -0.17 -6.97
CA SER A 170 -22.31 0.95 -7.70
C SER A 170 -20.90 0.59 -8.15
N SER A 171 -20.76 0.60 -9.47
CA SER A 171 -19.56 0.77 -10.30
C SER A 171 -18.28 -0.03 -9.98
N GLY A 172 -18.23 -1.24 -10.54
CA GLY A 172 -17.05 -1.71 -11.28
C GLY A 172 -16.00 -2.54 -10.54
N CYS A 173 -16.05 -2.68 -9.21
CA CYS A 173 -15.11 -3.53 -8.47
C CYS A 173 -15.74 -4.14 -7.23
N GLY A 174 -15.71 -5.48 -7.11
CA GLY A 174 -16.05 -6.18 -5.88
C GLY A 174 -15.03 -5.98 -4.75
N THR A 175 -14.97 -6.92 -3.80
CA THR A 175 -13.96 -6.92 -2.71
C THR A 175 -12.52 -6.91 -3.22
N THR A 176 -12.30 -7.36 -4.46
CA THR A 176 -11.01 -7.35 -5.16
C THR A 176 -11.17 -6.67 -6.52
N CYS A 177 -10.27 -5.76 -6.85
CA CYS A 177 -10.14 -5.13 -8.16
C CYS A 177 -8.87 -5.61 -8.84
N LYS A 178 -8.90 -5.83 -10.15
CA LYS A 178 -7.70 -6.15 -10.95
C LYS A 178 -7.80 -5.47 -12.31
N GLY A 179 -6.65 -5.17 -12.90
CA GLY A 179 -6.57 -4.70 -14.28
C GLY A 179 -5.13 -4.72 -14.77
N GLU A 180 -4.99 -4.66 -16.08
CA GLU A 180 -3.74 -4.76 -16.82
C GLU A 180 -3.82 -3.90 -18.07
N ILE A 181 -2.66 -3.50 -18.58
CA ILE A 181 -2.57 -2.87 -19.90
C ILE A 181 -2.85 -3.89 -21.02
N PRO A 182 -3.35 -3.45 -22.19
CA PRO A 182 -3.58 -4.33 -23.34
C PRO A 182 -2.31 -5.05 -23.79
N ALA A 183 -2.43 -6.29 -24.26
CA ALA A 183 -1.30 -7.03 -24.84
C ALA A 183 -0.01 -6.97 -23.98
N GLU A 184 -0.16 -7.19 -22.66
CA GLU A 184 0.94 -7.15 -21.69
C GLU A 184 2.17 -7.99 -22.09
N TYR A 185 1.96 -9.09 -22.83
CA TYR A 185 3.02 -9.92 -23.38
C TYR A 185 3.96 -9.19 -24.37
N ASN A 186 3.57 -8.01 -24.86
CA ASN A 186 4.41 -7.14 -25.68
C ASN A 186 5.28 -6.18 -24.85
N PHE A 187 5.11 -6.13 -23.53
CA PHE A 187 5.89 -5.24 -22.68
C PHE A 187 7.35 -5.73 -22.59
N PRO A 188 8.34 -4.93 -23.00
CA PRO A 188 9.73 -5.37 -23.07
C PRO A 188 10.41 -5.36 -21.70
N ASP A 189 11.36 -6.27 -21.51
CA ASP A 189 12.16 -6.42 -20.30
C ASP A 189 13.61 -5.99 -20.55
N TYR A 190 13.81 -4.68 -20.64
CA TYR A 190 15.14 -4.10 -20.80
C TYR A 190 15.92 -4.11 -19.48
N ASP A 191 17.24 -4.18 -19.59
CA ASP A 191 18.17 -4.12 -18.46
C ASP A 191 18.89 -2.77 -18.44
N GLN A 192 19.30 -2.34 -17.24
CA GLN A 192 20.32 -1.31 -17.11
C GLN A 192 21.64 -1.87 -17.64
N HIS A 193 22.46 -0.98 -18.18
CA HIS A 193 23.74 -1.34 -18.73
C HIS A 193 24.76 -0.25 -18.50
N THR A 194 26.01 -0.64 -18.38
CA THR A 194 27.13 0.29 -18.32
C THR A 194 27.27 1.03 -19.65
N CYS A 195 27.27 2.36 -19.59
CA CYS A 195 27.43 3.29 -20.71
C CYS A 195 28.21 4.53 -20.27
N CYS A 196 28.25 5.56 -21.10
CA CYS A 196 28.34 6.95 -20.63
C CYS A 196 29.53 7.26 -19.69
N GLY A 197 30.72 6.75 -20.02
CA GLY A 197 31.93 6.94 -19.20
C GLY A 197 32.08 5.96 -18.03
N GLY A 198 31.54 4.74 -18.15
CA GLY A 198 31.61 3.71 -17.10
C GLY A 198 30.49 3.79 -16.07
N CYS A 199 29.40 4.51 -16.40
CA CYS A 199 28.26 4.71 -15.54
C CYS A 199 27.06 3.86 -15.99
N GLU A 200 26.23 3.40 -15.06
CA GLU A 200 24.98 2.72 -15.43
C GLU A 200 24.01 3.67 -16.15
N SER A 201 23.26 3.14 -17.11
CA SER A 201 22.30 3.88 -17.94
C SER A 201 21.16 4.50 -17.13
N GLY A 202 20.81 3.90 -15.99
CA GLY A 202 19.90 4.43 -14.99
C GLY A 202 18.47 3.88 -15.10
N CYS A 203 17.79 3.78 -13.95
CA CYS A 203 16.46 3.20 -13.86
C CYS A 203 15.37 4.04 -14.54
N GLY A 204 15.51 5.36 -14.54
CA GLY A 204 14.57 6.29 -15.20
C GLY A 204 14.56 6.12 -16.72
N PRO A 205 15.72 6.19 -17.40
CA PRO A 205 15.82 6.00 -18.84
C PRO A 205 15.35 4.61 -19.29
N VAL A 206 15.76 3.55 -18.57
CA VAL A 206 15.33 2.18 -18.87
C VAL A 206 13.81 2.04 -18.73
N ALA A 207 13.21 2.56 -17.66
CA ALA A 207 11.76 2.51 -17.47
C ALA A 207 10.99 3.23 -18.60
N TRP A 208 11.48 4.38 -19.05
CA TRP A 208 10.90 5.07 -20.21
C TRP A 208 11.09 4.29 -21.51
N ALA A 209 12.28 3.73 -21.74
CA ALA A 209 12.55 2.89 -22.89
C ALA A 209 11.60 1.68 -22.95
N GLN A 210 11.31 1.05 -21.82
CA GLN A 210 10.36 -0.06 -21.77
C GLN A 210 8.94 0.39 -22.17
N VAL A 211 8.46 1.51 -21.62
CA VAL A 211 7.14 2.08 -21.98
C VAL A 211 7.06 2.40 -23.47
N PHE A 212 8.09 3.01 -24.02
CA PHE A 212 8.11 3.41 -25.43
C PHE A 212 8.32 2.24 -26.39
N GLY A 213 9.12 1.24 -26.01
CA GLY A 213 9.21 -0.01 -26.74
C GLY A 213 7.88 -0.76 -26.78
N TYR A 214 7.12 -0.73 -25.68
CA TYR A 214 5.76 -1.27 -25.65
C TYR A 214 4.81 -0.51 -26.59
N PHE A 215 4.81 0.83 -26.58
CA PHE A 215 3.99 1.62 -27.51
C PHE A 215 4.33 1.38 -28.98
N ASP A 216 5.63 1.31 -29.30
CA ASP A 216 6.12 0.96 -30.64
C ASP A 216 5.56 -0.40 -31.10
N ARG A 217 5.60 -1.40 -30.21
CA ARG A 217 5.04 -2.74 -30.48
C ARG A 217 3.52 -2.73 -30.61
N LEU A 218 2.81 -1.91 -29.83
CA LEU A 218 1.36 -1.76 -29.93
C LEU A 218 0.91 -1.15 -31.27
N ALA A 219 1.75 -0.37 -31.94
CA ALA A 219 1.40 0.23 -33.24
C ALA A 219 0.99 -0.79 -34.29
N ALA A 220 1.46 -2.05 -34.18
CA ALA A 220 1.06 -3.15 -35.04
C ALA A 220 -0.42 -3.56 -34.90
N SER A 221 -1.06 -3.26 -33.76
CA SER A 221 -2.44 -3.65 -33.46
C SER A 221 -3.35 -2.46 -33.13
N TYR A 222 -2.78 -1.29 -32.85
CA TYR A 222 -3.48 -0.11 -32.39
C TYR A 222 -2.96 1.12 -33.13
N SER A 223 -3.74 1.61 -34.11
CA SER A 223 -3.37 2.73 -34.98
C SER A 223 -3.14 4.06 -34.26
N MET A 224 -3.53 4.16 -33.00
CA MET A 224 -3.23 5.34 -32.18
C MET A 224 -1.75 5.45 -31.82
N PHE A 225 -1.01 4.34 -31.75
CA PHE A 225 0.42 4.35 -31.44
C PHE A 225 1.27 4.45 -32.70
N SER A 226 2.40 5.15 -32.62
CA SER A 226 3.33 5.31 -33.73
C SER A 226 4.33 4.16 -33.76
N SER A 227 4.59 3.59 -34.94
CA SER A 227 5.63 2.58 -35.17
C SER A 227 7.03 3.18 -35.34
N THR A 228 7.19 4.48 -35.09
CA THR A 228 8.48 5.19 -35.20
C THR A 228 9.00 5.67 -33.85
N ILE A 229 8.45 5.16 -32.75
CA ILE A 229 8.86 5.57 -31.41
C ILE A 229 10.26 5.04 -31.10
N TYR A 230 10.52 3.78 -31.41
CA TYR A 230 11.82 3.15 -31.19
C TYR A 230 12.79 3.39 -32.34
N GLY A 231 12.31 3.37 -33.59
CA GLY A 231 13.13 3.48 -34.79
C GLY A 231 12.34 3.96 -35.99
N ASP A 232 12.58 3.35 -37.15
CA ASP A 232 11.76 3.55 -38.34
C ASP A 232 10.51 2.66 -38.32
N SER A 233 9.57 2.92 -39.23
CA SER A 233 8.30 2.20 -39.31
C SER A 233 8.43 0.71 -39.65
N SER A 234 9.62 0.24 -40.07
CA SER A 234 9.91 -1.16 -40.37
C SER A 234 10.59 -1.90 -39.22
N THR A 235 11.04 -1.18 -38.20
CA THR A 235 11.83 -1.71 -37.09
C THR A 235 11.01 -1.72 -35.81
N GLN A 236 10.41 -2.87 -35.50
CA GLN A 236 9.74 -3.07 -34.22
C GLN A 236 10.75 -3.14 -33.06
N ALA A 237 10.41 -2.52 -31.93
CA ALA A 237 11.20 -2.61 -30.70
C ALA A 237 11.38 -4.08 -30.23
N PRO A 238 12.62 -4.52 -29.95
CA PRO A 238 12.89 -5.83 -29.38
C PRO A 238 12.25 -6.02 -27.99
N LEU A 239 12.02 -7.25 -27.56
CA LEU A 239 11.53 -7.53 -26.19
C LEU A 239 12.64 -7.50 -25.13
N TYR A 240 13.90 -7.54 -25.56
CA TYR A 240 15.07 -7.68 -24.69
C TYR A 240 16.13 -6.63 -25.05
N LEU A 241 17.09 -6.41 -24.15
CA LEU A 241 18.17 -5.48 -24.38
C LEU A 241 19.06 -5.95 -25.55
N THR A 242 19.14 -5.14 -26.60
CA THR A 242 20.08 -5.27 -27.73
C THR A 242 20.95 -4.02 -27.83
N ASP A 243 22.00 -4.01 -28.64
CA ASP A 243 22.84 -2.82 -28.78
C ASP A 243 22.09 -1.61 -29.37
N LYS A 244 21.07 -1.85 -30.20
CA LYS A 244 20.17 -0.78 -30.67
C LYS A 244 19.29 -0.25 -29.52
N VAL A 245 18.78 -1.13 -28.66
CA VAL A 245 18.03 -0.71 -27.46
C VAL A 245 18.92 0.03 -26.47
N LYS A 246 20.20 -0.33 -26.33
CA LYS A 246 21.14 0.41 -25.48
C LYS A 246 21.26 1.87 -25.92
N ARG A 247 21.44 2.11 -27.22
CA ARG A 247 21.46 3.48 -27.79
C ARG A 247 20.14 4.21 -27.56
N PHE A 248 19.01 3.51 -27.74
CA PHE A 248 17.69 4.07 -27.45
C PHE A 248 17.53 4.50 -25.98
N VAL A 249 18.00 3.69 -25.04
CA VAL A 249 18.04 4.04 -23.61
C VAL A 249 18.96 5.24 -23.37
N GLU A 250 20.12 5.31 -24.03
CA GLU A 250 21.08 6.41 -23.92
C GLU A 250 20.55 7.74 -24.49
N ASP A 251 19.76 7.70 -25.57
CA ASP A 251 19.07 8.87 -26.11
C ASP A 251 18.08 9.41 -25.07
N ILE A 252 17.23 8.54 -24.52
CA ILE A 252 16.27 8.90 -23.45
C ILE A 252 17.00 9.42 -22.21
N ARG A 253 18.16 8.84 -21.88
CA ARG A 253 19.00 9.25 -20.75
C ARG A 253 19.36 10.74 -20.85
N SER A 254 19.74 11.18 -22.05
CA SER A 254 20.05 12.59 -22.35
C SER A 254 18.82 13.48 -22.16
N GLU A 255 17.67 13.08 -22.72
CA GLU A 255 16.42 13.86 -22.68
C GLU A 255 15.91 14.13 -21.26
N ILE A 256 16.04 13.17 -20.36
CA ILE A 256 15.61 13.32 -18.96
C ILE A 256 16.73 13.81 -18.04
N GLY A 257 17.88 14.20 -18.59
CA GLY A 257 19.01 14.76 -17.85
C GLY A 257 19.50 13.83 -16.73
N THR A 258 19.66 12.55 -17.05
CA THR A 258 20.22 11.57 -16.11
C THR A 258 21.73 11.79 -16.03
N TYR A 259 22.28 11.83 -14.82
CA TYR A 259 23.70 12.08 -14.57
C TYR A 259 24.34 10.88 -13.87
N CYS A 260 25.67 10.87 -13.81
CA CYS A 260 26.38 9.84 -13.08
C CYS A 260 26.54 10.24 -11.61
N ASP A 261 26.18 9.34 -10.71
CA ASP A 261 26.31 9.48 -9.25
C ASP A 261 26.89 8.18 -8.70
N ASP A 262 28.14 8.20 -8.25
CA ASP A 262 28.88 7.01 -7.78
C ASP A 262 28.82 5.80 -8.74
N GLY A 263 28.99 6.05 -10.05
CA GLY A 263 28.92 5.03 -11.09
C GLY A 263 27.50 4.57 -11.44
N GLN A 264 26.47 5.10 -10.78
CA GLN A 264 25.07 4.83 -11.05
C GLN A 264 24.42 5.92 -11.92
N GLY A 265 23.49 5.52 -12.78
CA GLY A 265 22.65 6.46 -13.53
C GLY A 265 21.53 7.04 -12.68
N ALA A 266 21.72 8.26 -12.17
CA ALA A 266 20.76 8.95 -11.33
C ALA A 266 19.90 9.94 -12.14
N THR A 267 18.58 9.81 -12.03
CA THR A 267 17.62 10.76 -12.60
C THR A 267 16.87 11.44 -11.46
N LYS A 268 16.87 12.78 -11.44
CA LYS A 268 15.97 13.51 -10.53
C LYS A 268 14.54 13.17 -10.91
N ASP A 269 13.71 12.76 -9.95
CA ASP A 269 12.28 12.52 -10.21
C ASP A 269 11.62 13.72 -10.88
N SER A 270 12.10 14.94 -10.58
CA SER A 270 11.68 16.19 -11.22
C SER A 270 11.80 16.20 -12.76
N ASN A 271 12.78 15.47 -13.26
CA ASN A 271 13.18 15.46 -14.66
C ASN A 271 12.51 14.36 -15.47
N MET A 272 11.85 13.37 -14.85
CA MET A 272 11.15 12.30 -15.56
C MET A 272 10.12 12.82 -16.58
N ARG A 273 9.57 14.03 -16.38
CA ARG A 273 8.63 14.69 -17.30
C ARG A 273 9.27 15.33 -18.54
N LEU A 274 10.60 15.52 -18.53
CA LEU A 274 11.31 16.22 -19.60
C LEU A 274 11.31 15.44 -20.91
N ILE A 275 10.98 14.14 -20.87
CA ILE A 275 10.82 13.31 -22.06
C ILE A 275 9.61 13.69 -22.93
N GLY A 276 8.74 14.60 -22.46
CA GLY A 276 7.51 14.99 -23.14
C GLY A 276 7.69 15.48 -24.59
N PRO A 277 8.57 16.46 -24.87
CA PRO A 277 8.85 16.91 -26.24
C PRO A 277 9.41 15.80 -27.14
N TRP A 278 10.33 14.99 -26.61
CA TRP A 278 10.88 13.83 -27.32
C TRP A 278 9.78 12.84 -27.71
N PHE A 279 8.89 12.48 -26.77
CA PHE A 279 7.78 11.57 -27.05
C PHE A 279 6.82 12.17 -28.08
N ARG A 280 6.52 13.47 -27.95
CA ARG A 280 5.65 14.19 -28.88
C ARG A 280 6.16 14.24 -30.30
N SER A 281 7.46 14.41 -30.48
CA SER A 281 8.07 14.40 -31.81
C SER A 281 7.90 13.06 -32.55
N ARG A 282 7.81 11.95 -31.82
CA ARG A 282 7.75 10.58 -32.38
C ARG A 282 6.34 9.99 -32.44
N GLN A 283 5.51 10.31 -31.45
CA GLN A 283 4.14 9.81 -31.35
C GLN A 283 3.10 10.75 -31.99
N GLY A 284 3.41 12.04 -32.10
CA GLY A 284 2.52 13.05 -32.67
C GLY A 284 1.91 14.00 -31.65
N SER A 285 1.21 15.03 -32.15
CA SER A 285 0.77 16.22 -31.39
C SER A 285 -0.20 15.92 -30.23
N LYS A 286 -0.96 14.82 -30.30
CA LYS A 286 -1.91 14.38 -29.25
C LYS A 286 -1.23 13.68 -28.07
N SER A 287 0.09 13.53 -28.07
CA SER A 287 0.79 12.81 -27.01
C SER A 287 1.29 13.73 -25.89
N TRP A 288 1.20 13.20 -24.67
CA TRP A 288 1.46 13.91 -23.44
C TRP A 288 2.21 13.05 -22.44
N VAL A 289 3.00 13.72 -21.60
CA VAL A 289 3.63 13.12 -20.42
C VAL A 289 3.15 13.88 -19.19
N VAL A 290 2.62 13.15 -18.22
CA VAL A 290 2.18 13.70 -16.94
C VAL A 290 2.97 13.08 -15.80
N SER A 291 3.26 13.91 -14.79
CA SER A 291 3.98 13.50 -13.59
C SER A 291 3.21 13.92 -12.35
N TYR A 292 2.91 12.94 -11.51
CA TYR A 292 2.31 13.11 -10.19
C TYR A 292 3.40 12.93 -9.14
N ARG A 293 3.63 13.94 -8.31
CA ARG A 293 4.72 13.94 -7.32
C ARG A 293 4.23 14.35 -5.95
N GLU A 294 4.84 13.78 -4.92
CA GLU A 294 4.61 14.22 -3.55
C GLU A 294 5.20 15.63 -3.37
N SER A 295 4.34 16.60 -3.02
CA SER A 295 4.77 17.97 -2.71
C SER A 295 5.64 17.99 -1.44
N ARG A 296 6.87 18.51 -1.54
CA ARG A 296 7.82 18.64 -0.42
C ARG A 296 7.33 19.54 0.74
N LYS A 297 6.19 20.24 0.62
CA LYS A 297 5.66 21.15 1.66
C LYS A 297 5.20 20.47 2.96
N LYS A 298 5.26 19.13 3.08
CA LYS A 298 5.00 18.39 4.33
C LYS A 298 6.26 17.91 5.08
N ARG A 299 7.43 18.47 4.77
CA ARG A 299 8.64 18.34 5.60
C ARG A 299 8.69 19.41 6.70
N SER A 300 7.63 19.55 7.49
CA SER A 300 7.70 20.32 8.74
C SER A 300 8.21 19.41 9.84
N SER A 301 9.48 19.59 10.21
CA SER A 301 10.03 19.47 11.56
C SER A 301 9.59 18.26 12.40
N GLY A 302 10.44 17.23 12.41
CA GLY A 302 10.47 16.25 13.49
C GLY A 302 10.53 14.80 13.02
N GLY A 303 11.71 14.39 12.52
CA GLY A 303 12.28 13.02 12.47
C GLY A 303 11.33 11.82 12.67
N SER A 304 10.20 11.79 11.98
CA SER A 304 9.18 10.76 12.14
C SER A 304 9.15 9.94 10.88
N SER A 305 9.55 8.68 11.00
CA SER A 305 9.28 7.63 10.01
C SER A 305 7.87 7.80 9.47
N VAL A 306 7.80 8.13 8.19
CA VAL A 306 6.59 8.37 7.42
C VAL A 306 5.59 7.26 7.73
N GLN A 307 4.46 7.63 8.34
CA GLN A 307 3.31 6.72 8.44
C GLN A 307 2.90 6.34 7.01
N ARG A 308 3.26 5.11 6.61
CA ARG A 308 2.64 4.38 5.51
C ARG A 308 1.12 4.39 5.76
N GLY A 309 0.35 5.23 5.07
CA GLY A 309 -1.11 5.14 5.18
C GLY A 309 -1.96 6.28 4.62
N GLN A 310 -1.53 7.55 4.68
CA GLN A 310 -2.48 8.66 4.38
C GLN A 310 -2.02 9.66 3.32
N GLY A 311 -0.73 9.75 2.97
CA GLY A 311 -0.23 10.71 1.96
C GLY A 311 0.01 10.16 0.56
N ARG A 312 0.08 8.83 0.40
CA ARG A 312 0.61 8.17 -0.82
C ARG A 312 -0.43 7.37 -1.61
N SER A 313 -1.63 7.19 -1.05
CA SER A 313 -2.72 6.47 -1.71
C SER A 313 -3.16 7.13 -3.01
N TRP A 314 -3.12 8.46 -3.09
CA TRP A 314 -3.58 9.19 -4.27
C TRP A 314 -2.67 8.98 -5.50
N ILE A 315 -1.34 8.84 -5.31
CA ILE A 315 -0.41 8.52 -6.41
C ILE A 315 -0.70 7.11 -6.92
N GLN A 316 -0.92 6.15 -6.02
CA GLN A 316 -1.30 4.79 -6.39
C GLN A 316 -2.66 4.77 -7.11
N SER A 317 -3.65 5.54 -6.65
CA SER A 317 -4.94 5.68 -7.32
C SER A 317 -4.80 6.25 -8.73
N LYS A 318 -3.92 7.25 -8.93
CA LYS A 318 -3.61 7.76 -10.26
C LYS A 318 -2.95 6.72 -11.15
N ALA A 319 -2.01 5.95 -10.62
CA ALA A 319 -1.42 4.84 -11.36
C ALA A 319 -2.48 3.82 -11.82
N VAL A 320 -3.40 3.45 -10.92
CA VAL A 320 -4.52 2.55 -11.24
C VAL A 320 -5.44 3.13 -12.31
N GLU A 321 -5.72 4.44 -12.29
CA GLU A 321 -6.52 5.12 -13.31
C GLU A 321 -5.89 4.97 -14.71
N PHE A 322 -4.59 5.21 -14.84
CA PHE A 322 -3.89 5.08 -16.13
C PHE A 322 -3.75 3.63 -16.61
N ILE A 323 -3.46 2.69 -15.70
CA ILE A 323 -3.40 1.26 -16.07
C ILE A 323 -4.78 0.79 -16.55
N LYS A 324 -5.87 1.22 -15.89
CA LYS A 324 -7.25 0.94 -16.37
C LYS A 324 -7.52 1.53 -17.76
N SER A 325 -6.92 2.66 -18.08
CA SER A 325 -6.98 3.28 -19.41
C SER A 325 -5.99 2.68 -20.42
N GLY A 326 -5.25 1.64 -20.04
CA GLY A 326 -4.34 0.89 -20.90
C GLY A 326 -2.92 1.46 -21.02
N TYR A 327 -2.53 2.39 -20.14
CA TYR A 327 -1.21 3.00 -20.15
C TYR A 327 -0.34 2.48 -19.00
N PRO A 328 0.89 1.99 -19.28
CA PRO A 328 1.84 1.63 -18.25
C PRO A 328 2.30 2.87 -17.47
N VAL A 329 2.65 2.69 -16.20
CA VAL A 329 2.95 3.79 -15.28
C VAL A 329 4.31 3.60 -14.65
N ILE A 330 5.20 4.57 -14.80
CA ILE A 330 6.51 4.56 -14.13
C ILE A 330 6.33 5.05 -12.70
N LEU A 331 6.61 4.20 -11.71
CA LEU A 331 6.49 4.49 -10.30
C LEU A 331 7.88 4.68 -9.67
N SER A 332 8.08 5.84 -9.03
CA SER A 332 9.30 6.16 -8.28
C SER A 332 9.10 5.86 -6.79
N PHE A 333 9.97 5.06 -6.19
CA PHE A 333 9.91 4.74 -4.76
C PHE A 333 11.31 4.55 -4.16
N ILE A 334 11.37 4.51 -2.83
CA ILE A 334 12.62 4.25 -2.10
C ILE A 334 12.72 2.75 -1.85
N THR A 335 13.81 2.14 -2.31
CA THR A 335 14.10 0.71 -2.14
C THR A 335 14.47 0.41 -0.69
N GLU A 336 14.71 -0.87 -0.41
CA GLU A 336 15.14 -1.33 0.90
C GLU A 336 16.55 -0.84 1.30
N SER A 337 17.42 -0.61 0.32
CA SER A 337 18.75 0.00 0.51
C SER A 337 18.68 1.50 0.79
N LYS A 338 17.48 2.09 0.75
CA LYS A 338 17.17 3.52 0.89
C LYS A 338 17.50 4.36 -0.34
N ASP A 339 17.76 3.72 -1.47
CA ASP A 339 18.01 4.39 -2.74
C ASP A 339 16.71 4.65 -3.49
N GLY A 340 16.68 5.71 -4.30
CA GLY A 340 15.57 5.96 -5.21
C GLY A 340 15.62 5.00 -6.39
N HIS A 341 14.50 4.39 -6.74
CA HIS A 341 14.38 3.54 -7.93
C HIS A 341 13.09 3.84 -8.69
N ALA A 342 13.15 3.74 -10.01
CA ALA A 342 12.01 3.86 -10.92
C ALA A 342 11.72 2.50 -11.55
N VAL A 343 10.45 2.11 -11.56
CA VAL A 343 9.97 0.83 -12.11
C VAL A 343 8.73 1.06 -12.94
N VAL A 344 8.40 0.15 -13.87
CA VAL A 344 7.15 0.25 -14.63
C VAL A 344 6.09 -0.65 -14.02
N ALA A 345 4.93 -0.09 -13.71
CA ALA A 345 3.73 -0.83 -13.34
C ALA A 345 2.82 -1.00 -14.55
N THR A 346 2.48 -2.25 -14.84
CA THR A 346 1.68 -2.66 -16.00
C THR A 346 0.37 -3.33 -15.61
N GLN A 347 0.34 -3.92 -14.41
CA GLN A 347 -0.85 -4.52 -13.82
C GLN A 347 -1.07 -4.00 -12.40
N TYR A 348 -2.31 -4.02 -11.95
CA TYR A 348 -2.67 -3.78 -10.57
C TYR A 348 -3.68 -4.81 -10.08
N LYS A 349 -3.60 -5.11 -8.78
CA LYS A 349 -4.67 -5.73 -8.01
C LYS A 349 -4.88 -4.89 -6.76
N GLY A 350 -6.12 -4.76 -6.31
CA GLY A 350 -6.42 -3.98 -5.13
C GLY A 350 -7.54 -4.59 -4.32
N LYS A 351 -7.55 -4.23 -3.04
CA LYS A 351 -8.59 -4.58 -2.08
C LYS A 351 -9.10 -3.30 -1.46
N SER A 352 -10.42 -3.18 -1.35
CA SER A 352 -11.01 -2.13 -0.54
C SER A 352 -11.22 -2.64 0.88
N ARG A 353 -10.86 -1.82 1.87
CA ARG A 353 -11.17 -2.07 3.27
C ARG A 353 -11.87 -0.86 3.86
N ARG A 354 -12.94 -1.10 4.60
CA ARG A 354 -13.60 -0.03 5.37
C ARG A 354 -12.84 0.15 6.68
N TYR A 355 -12.76 1.40 7.12
CA TYR A 355 -12.23 1.75 8.42
C TYR A 355 -13.00 2.95 8.97
N ARG A 356 -13.07 3.05 10.28
CA ARG A 356 -13.66 4.20 10.96
C ARG A 356 -12.55 5.13 11.41
N HIS A 357 -12.51 6.33 10.85
CA HIS A 357 -11.54 7.37 11.18
C HIS A 357 -12.09 8.25 12.30
N CYS A 358 -11.49 8.17 13.49
CA CYS A 358 -11.92 8.90 14.66
C CYS A 358 -10.93 10.02 15.01
N THR A 359 -11.39 11.27 15.01
CA THR A 359 -10.59 12.45 15.40
C THR A 359 -11.05 12.97 16.76
N SER A 360 -10.12 13.32 17.64
CA SER A 360 -10.40 13.93 18.94
C SER A 360 -10.05 15.41 18.91
N ARG A 361 -11.06 16.29 19.04
CA ARG A 361 -10.88 17.74 19.18
C ARG A 361 -11.20 18.16 20.61
N LYS A 362 -10.30 18.95 21.22
CA LYS A 362 -10.61 19.65 22.48
C LYS A 362 -11.41 20.90 22.15
N THR A 363 -12.55 21.06 22.80
CA THR A 363 -13.47 22.19 22.64
C THR A 363 -13.79 22.78 24.02
N GLY A 364 -13.86 24.11 24.14
CA GLY A 364 -14.18 24.83 25.39
C GLY A 364 -13.02 25.67 25.94
N TRP A 365 -13.35 26.77 26.61
CA TRP A 365 -12.41 27.66 27.29
C TRP A 365 -12.10 27.19 28.72
N TRP A 366 -11.16 27.85 29.37
CA TRP A 366 -10.34 27.46 30.54
C TRP A 366 -11.03 26.66 31.67
N THR A 367 -12.33 26.85 31.92
CA THR A 367 -13.08 26.22 33.03
C THR A 367 -13.83 24.94 32.66
N GLY A 368 -13.84 24.51 31.39
CA GLY A 368 -14.67 23.38 30.95
C GLY A 368 -14.23 22.69 29.66
N LYS A 369 -12.97 22.26 29.56
CA LYS A 369 -12.44 21.55 28.38
C LYS A 369 -13.19 20.23 28.15
N ARG A 370 -14.06 20.18 27.13
CA ARG A 370 -14.69 18.95 26.64
C ARG A 370 -13.88 18.37 25.49
N THR A 371 -13.68 17.06 25.47
CA THR A 371 -13.07 16.38 24.32
C THR A 371 -14.18 15.75 23.48
N LYS A 372 -14.42 16.29 22.28
CA LYS A 372 -15.35 15.71 21.32
C LYS A 372 -14.59 14.76 20.41
N THR A 373 -15.05 13.52 20.29
CA THR A 373 -14.56 12.57 19.29
C THR A 373 -15.55 12.56 18.13
N VAL A 374 -15.05 12.68 16.90
CA VAL A 374 -15.85 12.61 15.67
C VAL A 374 -15.30 11.47 14.85
N CYS A 375 -16.11 10.45 14.62
CA CYS A 375 -15.77 9.31 13.80
C CYS A 375 -16.52 9.36 12.47
N SER A 376 -15.85 9.01 11.39
CA SER A 376 -16.47 8.83 10.08
C SER A 376 -15.96 7.56 9.41
N TRP A 377 -16.87 6.82 8.77
CA TRP A 377 -16.48 5.68 7.94
C TRP A 377 -15.79 6.17 6.69
N LYS A 378 -14.68 5.51 6.37
CA LYS A 378 -13.88 5.73 5.17
C LYS A 378 -13.57 4.39 4.53
N THR A 379 -13.19 4.44 3.26
CA THR A 379 -12.70 3.28 2.52
C THR A 379 -11.25 3.56 2.15
N ALA A 380 -10.36 2.64 2.54
CA ALA A 380 -8.99 2.61 2.04
C ALA A 380 -8.92 1.59 0.91
N TYR A 381 -8.09 1.90 -0.09
CA TYR A 381 -7.76 0.99 -1.17
C TYR A 381 -6.29 0.61 -1.02
N ASP A 382 -6.04 -0.67 -0.83
CA ASP A 382 -4.70 -1.23 -0.77
C ASP A 382 -4.41 -1.82 -2.15
N TYR A 383 -3.43 -1.25 -2.86
CA TYR A 383 -3.02 -1.68 -4.19
C TYR A 383 -1.68 -2.40 -4.16
N GLU A 384 -1.57 -3.42 -4.99
CA GLU A 384 -0.35 -4.14 -5.33
C GLU A 384 -0.20 -4.10 -6.85
N PHE A 385 1.02 -3.90 -7.32
CA PHE A 385 1.31 -3.71 -8.74
C PHE A 385 2.25 -4.80 -9.23
N PHE A 386 2.10 -5.25 -10.47
CA PHE A 386 3.15 -6.02 -11.14
C PHE A 386 4.19 -5.04 -11.67
N LEU A 387 5.43 -5.16 -11.19
CA LEU A 387 6.48 -4.18 -11.40
C LEU A 387 7.59 -4.77 -12.28
N HIS A 388 7.91 -4.09 -13.37
CA HIS A 388 9.10 -4.31 -14.19
C HIS A 388 10.24 -3.46 -13.64
N TYR A 389 11.31 -4.10 -13.18
CA TYR A 389 12.37 -3.43 -12.45
C TYR A 389 13.43 -2.75 -13.34
N GLY A 390 13.40 -3.02 -14.65
CA GLY A 390 14.42 -2.60 -15.60
C GLY A 390 15.72 -3.40 -15.43
N TRP A 391 15.61 -4.68 -15.06
CA TRP A 391 16.75 -5.59 -14.83
C TRP A 391 16.68 -6.84 -15.72
N GLY A 392 16.30 -6.69 -16.99
CA GLY A 392 16.21 -7.82 -17.92
C GLY A 392 15.17 -8.87 -17.51
N GLY A 393 14.08 -8.44 -16.88
CA GLY A 393 13.03 -9.31 -16.35
C GLY A 393 13.35 -9.89 -14.96
N ARG A 394 14.59 -9.76 -14.47
CA ARG A 394 14.96 -10.20 -13.13
C ARG A 394 14.19 -9.39 -12.09
N ASN A 395 13.62 -10.10 -11.10
CA ASN A 395 12.85 -9.51 -10.00
C ASN A 395 11.54 -8.81 -10.41
N ASN A 396 11.05 -9.04 -11.64
CA ASN A 396 9.68 -8.68 -11.99
C ASN A 396 8.71 -9.43 -11.08
N LYS A 397 7.83 -8.70 -10.39
CA LYS A 397 6.95 -9.31 -9.38
C LYS A 397 5.79 -8.42 -8.99
N TRP A 398 4.79 -9.06 -8.42
CA TRP A 398 3.77 -8.38 -7.64
C TRP A 398 4.34 -7.80 -6.36
N GLN A 399 4.15 -6.51 -6.14
CA GLN A 399 4.63 -5.83 -4.95
C GLN A 399 3.78 -4.62 -4.57
N GLN A 400 3.57 -4.47 -3.26
CA GLN A 400 3.00 -3.25 -2.70
C GLN A 400 4.13 -2.25 -2.50
N ILE A 401 4.04 -1.10 -3.17
CA ILE A 401 5.00 0.00 -3.02
C ILE A 401 4.31 1.25 -2.46
N CYS A 402 5.11 2.17 -1.93
CA CYS A 402 4.64 3.47 -1.45
C CYS A 402 5.31 4.57 -2.30
N PRO A 403 4.82 4.79 -3.53
CA PRO A 403 5.49 5.66 -4.48
C PRO A 403 5.48 7.11 -4.00
N PHE A 404 6.54 7.85 -4.34
CA PHE A 404 6.61 9.31 -4.19
C PHE A 404 6.45 10.03 -5.54
N GLY A 405 6.52 9.29 -6.65
CA GLY A 405 6.31 9.78 -8.01
C GLY A 405 5.58 8.74 -8.86
N ALA A 406 4.74 9.21 -9.78
CA ALA A 406 4.18 8.43 -10.88
C ALA A 406 4.28 9.25 -12.18
N ASN A 407 4.83 8.65 -13.23
CA ASN A 407 5.01 9.28 -14.53
C ASN A 407 4.34 8.44 -15.61
N VAL A 408 3.59 9.08 -16.50
CA VAL A 408 2.78 8.39 -17.51
C VAL A 408 2.91 9.12 -18.84
N ALA A 409 3.18 8.36 -19.90
CA ALA A 409 3.00 8.80 -21.28
C ALA A 409 1.65 8.28 -21.78
N TYR A 410 0.86 9.14 -22.41
CA TYR A 410 -0.45 8.78 -22.95
C TYR A 410 -0.81 9.63 -24.17
N ILE A 411 -1.85 9.20 -24.89
CA ILE A 411 -2.38 9.90 -26.06
C ILE A 411 -3.76 10.46 -25.66
N SER A 412 -3.95 11.77 -25.77
CA SER A 412 -5.25 12.41 -25.53
C SER A 412 -6.21 12.04 -26.66
N GLN A 413 -7.42 11.59 -26.31
CA GLN A 413 -8.48 11.32 -27.28
C GLN A 413 -8.95 12.60 -27.96
#